data_AF-A0A847AVP0-F1
#
_entry.id   AF-A0A847AVP0-F1
#
_cell.length_a   1.000
_cell.length_b   1.000
_cell.length_c   1.000
_cell.angle_alpha   90.00
_cell.angle_beta   90.00
_cell.angle_gamma   90.00
#
_symmetry.space_group_name_H-M   'P 1'
#
loop_
_entity.id
_entity.type
_entity.pdbx_description
1 polymer ?
#
loop_
_entity_poly.entity_id
_entity_poly.type
_entity_poly.pdbx_seq_one_letter_code
_entity_poly.pdbx_strand_id
1 'polypeptide(L)'
;MKNSFMYPIIFMTAVTAVFIAVLAGLNFVTADTISYNQESELQQKVLNIFDILPEGGAEKDIERVFNENVIEKQWGELEGYALTQGGQE
;
A
#
# COMPACT_ATOMS: atom_id res chain seq x y z
N MET A 1 -36.29 38.17 7.83
CA MET A 1 -35.86 36.75 7.81
C MET A 1 -34.71 36.52 6.83
N LYS A 2 -33.55 37.20 6.97
CA LYS A 2 -32.44 37.08 6.00
C LYS A 2 -31.17 36.44 6.56
N ASN A 3 -31.09 36.25 7.89
CA ASN A 3 -29.89 35.73 8.56
C ASN A 3 -30.03 34.26 9.01
N SER A 4 -31.24 33.70 9.03
CA SER A 4 -31.46 32.31 9.47
C SER A 4 -30.98 31.27 8.46
N PHE A 5 -30.87 31.62 7.18
CA PHE A 5 -30.40 30.72 6.12
C PHE A 5 -28.87 30.67 6.03
N MET A 6 -28.18 31.72 6.47
CA MET A 6 -26.72 31.83 6.36
C MET A 6 -26.01 31.05 7.47
N TYR A 7 -26.63 30.96 8.65
CA TYR A 7 -26.08 30.22 9.80
C TYR A 7 -25.91 28.71 9.53
N PRO A 8 -26.91 27.98 9.00
CA PRO A 8 -26.73 26.56 8.63
C PRO A 8 -25.64 26.36 7.59
N ILE A 9 -25.49 27.28 6.62
CA ILE A 9 -24.47 27.17 5.58
C ILE A 9 -23.07 27.30 6.18
N ILE A 10 -22.83 28.33 7.00
CA ILE A 10 -21.52 28.54 7.64
C ILE A 10 -21.20 27.38 8.60
N PHE A 11 -22.19 26.95 9.37
CA PHE A 11 -22.04 25.79 10.27
C PHE A 11 -21.69 24.52 9.49
N MET A 12 -22.42 24.23 8.41
CA MET A 12 -22.16 23.05 7.57
C MET A 12 -20.78 23.12 6.90
N THR A 13 -20.35 24.30 6.46
CA THR A 13 -19.01 24.51 5.90
C THR A 13 -17.93 24.26 6.95
N ALA A 14 -18.10 24.77 8.17
CA ALA A 14 -17.15 24.55 9.26
C ALA A 14 -17.05 23.06 9.63
N VAL A 15 -18.20 22.39 9.77
CA VAL A 15 -18.27 20.95 10.05
C VAL A 15 -17.61 20.15 8.93
N THR A 16 -17.91 20.48 7.66
CA THR A 16 -17.29 19.86 6.49
C THR A 16 -15.77 20.03 6.51
N ALA A 17 -15.27 21.24 6.79
CA ALA A 17 -13.84 21.50 6.86
C ALA A 17 -13.15 20.66 7.94
N VAL A 18 -13.79 20.49 9.11
CA VAL A 18 -13.29 19.61 10.18
C VAL A 18 -13.22 18.16 9.71
N PHE A 19 -14.27 17.64 9.07
CA PHE A 19 -14.26 16.26 8.57
C PHE A 19 -13.21 16.04 7.48
N ILE A 20 -13.05 16.99 6.55
CA ILE A 20 -11.99 16.94 5.54
C ILE A 20 -10.61 16.92 6.20
N ALA A 21 -10.38 17.78 7.19
CA ALA A 21 -9.12 17.84 7.91
C ALA A 21 -8.81 16.53 8.65
N VAL A 22 -9.81 15.94 9.31
CA VAL A 22 -9.68 14.62 9.97
C VAL A 22 -9.38 13.54 8.94
N LEU A 23 -10.13 13.48 7.84
CA LEU A 23 -9.93 12.48 6.80
C LEU A 23 -8.55 12.59 6.15
N ALA A 24 -8.10 13.82 5.86
CA ALA A 24 -6.77 14.08 5.32
C ALA A 24 -5.68 13.69 6.31
N GLY A 25 -5.86 13.99 7.61
CA GLY A 25 -4.93 13.59 8.66
C GLY A 25 -4.81 12.08 8.79
N LEU A 26 -5.95 11.36 8.79
CA LEU A 26 -5.96 9.89 8.80
C LEU A 26 -5.28 9.34 7.55
N ASN A 27 -5.59 9.87 6.38
CA ASN A 27 -4.97 9.44 5.12
C ASN A 27 -3.45 9.65 5.15
N PHE A 28 -2.98 10.79 5.66
CA PHE A 28 -1.56 11.09 5.79
C PHE A 28 -0.85 10.14 6.75
N VAL A 29 -1.40 9.92 7.95
CA VAL A 29 -0.78 9.07 8.98
C VAL A 29 -0.82 7.59 8.59
N THR A 30 -1.85 7.16 7.87
CA THR A 30 -2.03 5.74 7.50
C THR A 30 -1.36 5.39 6.17
N ALA A 31 -0.95 6.38 5.36
CA ALA A 31 -0.34 6.16 4.05
C ALA A 31 0.85 5.18 4.11
N ASP A 32 1.77 5.39 5.05
CA ASP A 32 2.96 4.56 5.20
C ASP A 32 2.59 3.13 5.63
N THR A 33 1.60 2.98 6.51
CA THR A 33 1.14 1.65 6.98
C THR A 33 0.42 0.88 5.87
N ILE A 34 -0.36 1.57 5.04
CA ILE A 34 -1.03 0.99 3.88
C ILE A 34 0.01 0.55 2.85
N SER A 35 1.00 1.40 2.55
CA SER A 35 2.08 1.06 1.61
C SER A 35 2.86 -0.16 2.07
N TYR A 36 3.24 -0.21 3.34
CA TYR A 36 3.95 -1.34 3.93
C TYR A 36 3.14 -2.64 3.85
N ASN A 37 1.86 -2.60 4.23
CA ASN A 37 1.00 -3.78 4.16
C ASN A 37 0.77 -4.25 2.71
N GLN A 38 0.64 -3.32 1.75
CA GLN A 38 0.47 -3.65 0.34
C GLN A 38 1.72 -4.29 -0.26
N GLU A 39 2.90 -3.78 0.09
CA GLU A 39 4.18 -4.35 -0.33
C GLU A 39 4.37 -5.76 0.25
N SER A 40 4.12 -5.93 1.55
CA SER A 40 4.17 -7.24 2.22
C SER A 40 3.20 -8.24 1.59
N GLU A 41 1.97 -7.83 1.26
CA GLU A 41 0.99 -8.69 0.60
C GLU A 41 1.43 -9.06 -0.84
N LEU A 42 2.03 -8.13 -1.58
CA LEU A 42 2.55 -8.37 -2.92
C LEU A 42 3.70 -9.39 -2.89
N GLN A 43 4.68 -9.19 -2.01
CA GLN A 43 5.81 -10.10 -1.83
C GLN A 43 5.31 -11.52 -1.51
N GLN A 44 4.36 -11.68 -0.58
CA GLN A 44 3.75 -12.97 -0.26
C GLN A 44 3.10 -13.62 -1.49
N LYS A 45 2.32 -12.86 -2.26
CA LYS A 45 1.66 -13.38 -3.48
C LYS A 45 2.68 -13.85 -4.51
N VAL A 46 3.73 -13.08 -4.74
CA VAL A 46 4.78 -13.42 -5.71
C VAL A 46 5.54 -14.68 -5.26
N LEU A 47 5.98 -14.75 -4.00
CA LEU A 47 6.65 -15.93 -3.46
C LEU A 47 5.77 -17.19 -3.50
N ASN A 48 4.47 -17.04 -3.27
CA ASN A 48 3.50 -18.11 -3.36
C ASN A 48 3.33 -18.61 -4.81
N ILE A 49 3.28 -17.71 -5.79
CA ILE A 49 3.24 -18.09 -7.23
C ILE A 49 4.49 -18.87 -7.62
N PHE A 50 5.64 -18.51 -7.07
CA PHE A 50 6.91 -19.18 -7.32
C PHE A 50 7.17 -20.42 -6.44
N ASP A 51 6.22 -20.78 -5.57
CA ASP A 51 6.31 -21.94 -4.66
C ASP A 51 7.55 -21.91 -3.75
N ILE A 52 7.96 -20.71 -3.32
CA ILE A 52 9.12 -20.46 -2.44
C ILE A 52 8.76 -19.69 -1.18
N LEU A 53 7.47 -19.70 -0.79
CA LEU A 53 7.00 -19.04 0.43
C LEU A 53 7.61 -19.74 1.67
N PRO A 54 8.28 -19.01 2.59
CA PRO A 54 8.95 -19.61 3.73
C PRO A 54 7.97 -20.25 4.73
N GLU A 55 8.30 -21.46 5.19
CA GLU A 55 7.56 -22.17 6.25
C GLU A 55 7.74 -21.44 7.59
N GLY A 56 6.77 -20.60 7.94
CA GLY A 56 6.79 -19.80 9.16
C GLY A 56 6.01 -18.49 9.03
N GLY A 57 5.84 -17.98 7.80
CA GLY A 57 4.97 -16.83 7.51
C GLY A 57 5.34 -15.54 8.23
N ALA A 58 6.51 -15.46 8.86
CA ALA A 58 6.99 -14.24 9.49
C ALA A 58 7.34 -13.23 8.39
N GLU A 59 6.82 -12.01 8.54
CA GLU A 59 6.97 -10.93 7.57
C GLU A 59 8.44 -10.66 7.19
N LYS A 60 9.34 -10.72 8.17
CA LYS A 60 10.78 -10.56 7.96
C LYS A 60 11.40 -11.67 7.10
N ASP A 61 10.89 -12.90 7.20
CA ASP A 61 11.36 -14.01 6.38
C ASP A 61 10.83 -13.92 4.95
N ILE A 62 9.60 -13.45 4.77
CA ILE A 62 9.01 -13.15 3.47
C ILE A 62 9.84 -12.09 2.74
N GLU A 63 10.09 -10.95 3.37
CA GLU A 63 10.86 -9.84 2.78
C GLU A 63 12.26 -10.30 2.38
N ARG A 64 12.93 -11.04 3.26
CA ARG A 64 14.27 -11.58 2.99
C ARG A 64 14.27 -12.54 1.81
N VAL A 65 13.36 -13.52 1.77
CA VAL A 65 13.31 -14.51 0.69
C VAL A 65 12.95 -13.84 -0.64
N PHE A 66 12.05 -12.86 -0.65
CA PHE A 66 11.72 -12.07 -1.83
C PHE A 66 12.93 -11.32 -2.36
N ASN A 67 13.61 -10.54 -1.51
CA ASN A 67 14.76 -9.73 -1.91
C ASN A 67 15.97 -10.59 -2.37
N GLU A 68 16.11 -11.80 -1.84
CA GLU A 68 17.20 -12.72 -2.22
C GLU A 68 16.92 -13.46 -3.54
N ASN A 69 15.65 -13.76 -3.85
CA ASN A 69 15.29 -14.70 -4.91
C ASN A 69 14.44 -14.11 -6.03
N VAL A 70 13.96 -12.87 -5.91
CA VAL A 70 13.05 -12.25 -6.88
C VAL A 70 13.63 -10.93 -7.38
N ILE A 71 13.55 -10.71 -8.69
CA ILE A 71 13.86 -9.43 -9.33
C ILE A 71 12.66 -8.93 -10.14
N GLU A 72 12.56 -7.60 -10.25
CA GLU A 72 11.68 -6.95 -11.19
C GLU A 72 12.33 -6.91 -12.57
N LYS A 73 11.57 -7.30 -13.59
CA LYS A 73 12.03 -7.35 -14.98
C LYS A 73 10.98 -6.80 -15.92
N GLN A 74 11.47 -6.08 -16.93
CA GLN A 74 10.67 -5.53 -18.01
C GLN A 74 10.91 -6.33 -19.30
N TRP A 75 9.83 -6.86 -19.87
CA TRP A 75 9.78 -7.52 -21.18
C TRP A 75 9.00 -6.65 -22.17
N GLY A 76 9.67 -5.65 -22.72
CA GLY A 76 9.03 -4.68 -23.64
C GLY A 76 8.08 -3.76 -22.89
N GLU A 77 6.77 -3.89 -23.15
CA GLU A 77 5.73 -3.12 -22.44
C GLU A 77 5.22 -3.82 -21.17
N LEU A 78 5.65 -5.05 -20.91
CA LEU A 78 5.22 -5.83 -19.75
C LEU A 78 6.26 -5.74 -18.64
N GLU A 79 5.81 -5.43 -17.43
CA GLU A 79 6.60 -5.49 -16.20
C GLU A 79 6.14 -6.69 -15.37
N GLY A 80 7.08 -7.37 -14.71
CA GLY A 80 6.75 -8.47 -13.82
C GLY A 80 7.94 -8.95 -13.00
N TYR A 81 7.73 -10.04 -12.29
CA TYR A 81 8.71 -10.63 -11.37
C TYR A 81 9.33 -11.88 -11.98
N ALA A 82 10.63 -12.10 -11.73
CA ALA A 82 11.36 -13.28 -12.15
C ALA A 82 12.22 -13.83 -10.99
N LEU A 83 12.43 -15.15 -10.98
CA LEU A 83 13.30 -15.80 -10.00
C LEU A 83 14.77 -15.66 -10.38
N THR A 84 15.63 -15.38 -9.40
CA THR A 84 17.09 -15.37 -9.55
C THR A 84 17.66 -16.73 -9.15
N GLN A 85 17.85 -17.65 -10.10
CA GLN A 85 18.58 -18.88 -9.79
C GLN A 85 20.08 -18.67 -9.93
N GLY A 86 20.79 -18.56 -8.79
CA GLY A 86 22.26 -18.67 -8.76
C GLY A 86 23.03 -17.60 -9.54
N GLY A 87 22.42 -16.41 -9.76
CA GLY A 87 23.08 -15.28 -10.43
C GLY A 87 23.01 -15.30 -11.96
N GLN A 88 22.15 -16.13 -12.57
CA GLN A 88 21.80 -16.00 -13.98
C GLN A 88 20.27 -16.06 -14.17
N GLU A 89 19.80 -15.24 -15.12
CA GLU A 89 18.40 -15.12 -15.54
C GLU A 89 17.85 -16.38 -16.20
#